data_AF-A0A9X0Y7S7-F1
#
_entry.id   AF-A0A9X0Y7S7-F1
#
_cell.length_a   1.000
_cell.length_b   1.000
_cell.length_c   1.000
_cell.angle_alpha   90.00
_cell.angle_beta   90.00
_cell.angle_gamma   90.00
#
_symmetry.space_group_name_H-M   'P 1'
#
loop_
_entity.id
_entity.type
_entity.pdbx_description
1 polymer ?
#
loop_
_entity_poly.entity_id
_entity_poly.type
_entity_poly.pdbx_seq_one_letter_code
_entity_poly.pdbx_strand_id
1 'polypeptide(L)'
;MEQFTNSVTKRIGLVLLLVGLIILSIGLYDMGGRYLSPDRFFERWLDVIRWNKYRVKEYPAAFYGSYLVIIGIFLSVLYDKVTGRLVQWILTGEAKRDT
;
A
#
# COMPACT_ATOMS: atom_id res chain seq x y z
N MET A 1 -11.84 21.28 -11.28
CA MET A 1 -11.36 19.96 -11.74
C MET A 1 -10.62 19.19 -10.65
N GLU A 2 -9.85 19.84 -9.76
CA GLU A 2 -9.11 19.18 -8.67
C GLU A 2 -9.96 18.34 -7.71
N GLN A 3 -11.17 18.79 -7.37
CA GLN A 3 -12.09 18.05 -6.48
C GLN A 3 -12.55 16.71 -7.09
N PHE A 4 -12.69 16.65 -8.42
CA PHE A 4 -13.03 15.41 -9.15
C PHE A 4 -11.84 14.45 -9.21
N THR A 5 -10.63 14.97 -9.48
CA THR A 5 -9.39 14.16 -9.50
C THR A 5 -9.09 13.59 -8.11
N ASN A 6 -9.30 14.35 -7.04
CA ASN A 6 -9.19 13.89 -5.65
C ASN A 6 -10.13 12.71 -5.34
N SER A 7 -11.39 12.80 -5.79
CA SER A 7 -12.40 11.73 -5.64
C SER A 7 -11.99 10.45 -6.38
N VAL A 8 -11.52 10.57 -7.62
CA VAL A 8 -11.12 9.43 -8.45
C VAL A 8 -9.86 8.77 -7.90
N THR A 9 -8.82 9.54 -7.54
CA THR A 9 -7.57 9.02 -6.98
C THR A 9 -7.81 8.28 -5.66
N LYS A 10 -8.68 8.81 -4.77
CA LYS A 10 -9.08 8.12 -3.54
C LYS A 10 -9.78 6.79 -3.81
N ARG A 11 -10.72 6.78 -4.77
CA ARG A 11 -11.44 5.55 -5.15
C ARG A 11 -10.48 4.50 -5.70
N ILE A 12 -9.54 4.91 -6.56
CA ILE A 12 -8.50 4.02 -7.10
C ILE A 12 -7.61 3.50 -5.96
N GLY A 13 -7.16 4.37 -5.06
CA GLY A 13 -6.37 3.99 -3.89
C GLY A 13 -7.09 2.98 -2.99
N LEU A 14 -8.39 3.17 -2.76
CA LEU A 14 -9.22 2.27 -1.97
C LEU A 14 -9.40 0.91 -2.65
N VAL A 15 -9.64 0.89 -3.97
CA VAL A 15 -9.70 -0.37 -4.75
C VAL A 15 -8.36 -1.11 -4.70
N LEU A 16 -7.24 -0.41 -4.91
CA LEU A 16 -5.91 -1.01 -4.82
C LEU A 16 -5.61 -1.54 -3.42
N LEU A 17 -6.06 -0.84 -2.38
CA LEU A 17 -5.92 -1.27 -0.99
C LEU A 17 -6.74 -2.55 -0.73
N LEU A 18 -8.00 -2.62 -1.18
CA LEU A 18 -8.84 -3.80 -1.02
C LEU A 18 -8.28 -5.01 -1.78
N VAL A 19 -7.90 -4.82 -3.05
CA VAL A 19 -7.30 -5.86 -3.88
C VAL A 19 -5.97 -6.31 -3.27
N GLY A 20 -5.14 -5.36 -2.84
CA GLY A 20 -3.89 -5.63 -2.15
C GLY A 20 -4.08 -6.44 -0.87
N LEU A 21 -5.08 -6.10 -0.04
CA LEU A 21 -5.39 -6.84 1.18
C LEU A 21 -5.82 -8.28 0.89
N ILE A 22 -6.64 -8.50 -0.13
CA ILE A 22 -7.07 -9.84 -0.53
C ILE A 22 -5.85 -10.68 -0.96
N ILE A 23 -5.04 -10.13 -1.87
CA ILE A 23 -3.84 -10.82 -2.38
C ILE A 23 -2.83 -11.07 -1.26
N LEU A 24 -2.61 -10.09 -0.38
CA LEU A 24 -1.74 -10.21 0.78
C LEU A 24 -2.25 -11.30 1.73
N SER A 25 -3.54 -11.33 2.02
CA SER A 25 -4.13 -12.35 2.92
C SER A 25 -3.94 -13.76 2.37
N ILE A 26 -4.11 -13.96 1.06
CA ILE A 26 -3.84 -15.24 0.40
C ILE A 26 -2.35 -15.61 0.53
N GLY A 27 -1.45 -14.66 0.27
CA GLY A 27 -0.01 -14.89 0.38
C GLY A 27 0.45 -15.20 1.81
N LEU A 28 -0.07 -14.48 2.80
CA LEU A 28 0.23 -14.71 4.21
C LEU A 28 -0.37 -16.03 4.70
N TYR A 29 -1.54 -16.43 4.20
CA TYR A 29 -2.15 -17.72 4.54
C TYR A 29 -1.31 -18.89 4.01
N ASP A 30 -0.90 -18.86 2.74
CA ASP A 30 -0.02 -19.89 2.16
C ASP A 30 1.33 -19.97 2.90
N MET A 31 1.87 -18.81 3.28
CA MET A 31 3.11 -18.72 4.03
C MET A 31 2.95 -19.21 5.48
N GLY A 32 1.85 -18.85 6.15
CA GLY A 32 1.54 -19.27 7.53
C GLY A 32 1.29 -20.78 7.66
N GLY A 33 0.72 -21.40 6.63
CA GLY A 33 0.56 -22.87 6.58
C GLY A 33 1.89 -23.64 6.60
N ARG A 34 3.00 -23.00 6.20
CA ARG A 34 4.34 -23.62 6.16
C ARG A 34 5.20 -23.30 7.37
N TYR A 35 4.87 -22.25 8.12
CA TYR A 35 5.64 -21.80 9.28
C TYR A 35 4.73 -21.67 10.50
N LEU A 36 4.75 -22.69 11.36
CA LEU A 36 4.00 -22.72 12.63
C LEU A 36 4.57 -21.75 13.68
N SER A 37 5.77 -21.21 13.47
CA SER A 37 6.49 -20.35 14.40
C SER A 37 6.36 -18.88 13.98
N PRO A 38 5.78 -17.99 14.82
CA PRO A 38 5.53 -16.59 14.46
C PRO A 38 6.80 -15.80 14.10
N ASP A 39 7.89 -16.03 14.82
CA ASP A 39 9.21 -15.44 14.59
C ASP A 39 9.74 -15.74 13.19
N ARG A 40 9.76 -17.02 12.80
CA ARG A 40 10.21 -17.44 11.47
C ARG A 40 9.28 -16.96 10.37
N PHE A 41 7.98 -16.89 10.63
CA PHE A 41 7.02 -16.31 9.69
C PHE A 41 7.34 -14.83 9.41
N PHE A 42 7.56 -14.03 10.45
CA PHE A 42 7.87 -12.60 10.30
C PHE A 42 9.20 -12.35 9.60
N GLU A 43 10.26 -13.07 9.96
CA GLU A 43 11.56 -12.95 9.27
C GLU A 43 11.42 -13.24 7.77
N ARG A 44 10.66 -14.29 7.43
CA ARG A 44 10.46 -14.67 6.03
C ARG A 44 9.59 -13.67 5.29
N TRP A 45 8.56 -13.13 5.92
CA TRP A 45 7.75 -12.08 5.31
C TRP A 45 8.57 -10.81 5.06
N LEU A 46 9.47 -10.46 6.00
CA LEU A 46 10.43 -9.38 5.81
C LEU A 46 11.42 -9.66 4.67
N ASP A 47 11.93 -10.89 4.53
CA ASP A 47 12.77 -11.28 3.39
C ASP A 47 12.05 -11.08 2.05
N VAL A 48 10.75 -11.42 1.99
CA VAL A 48 9.91 -11.22 0.80
C VAL A 48 9.80 -9.72 0.50
N ILE A 49 9.43 -8.90 1.49
CA ILE A 49 9.30 -7.45 1.31
C ILE A 49 10.64 -6.80 0.94
N ARG A 50 11.77 -7.31 1.45
CA ARG A 50 13.13 -6.85 1.11
C ARG A 50 13.60 -7.29 -0.29
N TRP A 51 12.71 -7.83 -1.12
CA TRP A 51 13.02 -8.26 -2.48
C TRP A 51 14.08 -9.38 -2.53
N ASN A 52 14.04 -10.32 -1.59
CA ASN A 52 14.85 -11.52 -1.74
C ASN A 52 14.30 -12.34 -2.92
N LYS A 53 15.04 -12.37 -4.04
CA LYS A 53 14.61 -12.97 -5.32
C LYS A 53 14.06 -14.41 -5.18
N TYR A 54 14.67 -15.22 -4.31
CA TYR A 54 14.22 -16.59 -4.07
C TYR A 54 12.87 -16.63 -3.34
N ARG A 55 12.70 -15.76 -2.34
CA ARG A 55 11.47 -15.70 -1.52
C ARG A 55 10.32 -15.02 -2.25
N VAL A 56 10.60 -14.03 -3.10
CA VAL A 56 9.59 -13.41 -3.97
C VAL A 56 9.03 -14.43 -4.96
N LYS A 57 9.85 -15.33 -5.50
CA LYS A 57 9.39 -16.41 -6.39
C LYS A 57 8.54 -17.44 -5.64
N GLU A 58 8.86 -17.68 -4.37
CA GLU A 58 8.12 -18.63 -3.51
C GLU A 58 6.78 -18.06 -3.04
N TYR A 59 6.73 -16.78 -2.66
CA TYR A 59 5.53 -16.10 -2.15
C TYR A 59 5.21 -14.82 -2.93
N PRO A 60 4.89 -14.91 -4.24
CA PRO A 60 4.65 -13.73 -5.06
C PRO A 60 3.43 -12.95 -4.59
N ALA A 61 2.38 -13.63 -4.11
CA ALA A 61 1.17 -12.98 -3.59
C ALA A 61 1.46 -12.13 -2.34
N ALA A 62 2.29 -12.63 -1.41
CA ALA A 62 2.67 -11.85 -0.22
C ALA A 62 3.50 -10.61 -0.60
N PHE A 63 4.36 -10.73 -1.61
CA PHE A 63 5.12 -9.61 -2.15
C PHE A 63 4.20 -8.56 -2.79
N TYR A 64 3.49 -8.92 -3.86
CA TYR A 64 2.66 -7.97 -4.61
C TYR A 64 1.52 -7.41 -3.75
N GLY A 65 0.90 -8.24 -2.90
CA GLY A 65 -0.11 -7.81 -1.95
C GLY A 65 0.41 -6.74 -0.99
N SER A 66 1.59 -6.94 -0.40
CA SER A 66 2.20 -5.95 0.50
C SER A 66 2.42 -4.60 -0.20
N TYR A 67 2.95 -4.60 -1.43
CA TYR A 67 3.17 -3.38 -2.18
C TYR A 67 1.88 -2.71 -2.66
N LEU A 68 0.86 -3.48 -3.07
CA LEU A 68 -0.45 -2.95 -3.42
C LEU A 68 -1.14 -2.29 -2.24
N VAL A 69 -1.02 -2.86 -1.04
CA VAL A 69 -1.52 -2.23 0.19
C VAL A 69 -0.78 -0.93 0.48
N ILE A 70 0.56 -0.92 0.39
CA ILE A 70 1.37 0.30 0.61
C ILE A 70 0.96 1.41 -0.38
N ILE A 71 0.87 1.09 -1.67
CA ILE A 71 0.47 2.04 -2.72
C ILE A 71 -0.97 2.50 -2.52
N GLY A 72 -1.89 1.59 -2.18
CA GLY A 72 -3.29 1.88 -1.90
C GLY A 72 -3.45 2.83 -0.70
N ILE A 73 -2.71 2.61 0.39
CA ILE A 73 -2.68 3.51 1.55
C ILE A 73 -2.15 4.88 1.14
N PHE A 74 -1.06 4.92 0.35
CA PHE A 74 -0.46 6.17 -0.09
C PHE A 74 -1.44 6.99 -0.94
N LEU A 75 -2.12 6.34 -1.90
CA LEU A 75 -3.09 7.00 -2.77
C LEU A 75 -4.40 7.36 -2.06
N SER A 76 -4.86 6.54 -1.12
CA SER A 76 -6.14 6.75 -0.42
C SER A 76 -6.02 7.76 0.73
N VAL A 77 -4.95 7.68 1.53
CA VAL A 77 -4.79 8.43 2.78
C VAL A 77 -3.82 9.60 2.65
N LEU A 78 -2.69 9.40 1.97
CA LEU A 78 -1.62 10.42 1.89
C LEU A 78 -1.83 11.42 0.77
N TYR A 79 -2.55 11.05 -0.30
CA TYR A 79 -2.90 11.99 -1.38
C TYR A 79 -3.66 13.21 -0.84
N ASP A 80 -4.62 12.99 0.04
CA ASP A 80 -5.46 14.06 0.58
C ASP A 80 -4.73 14.94 1.60
N LYS A 81 -3.86 14.33 2.43
CA LYS A 81 -3.17 15.04 3.51
C LYS A 81 -1.90 15.77 3.08
N VAL A 82 -1.15 15.22 2.13
CA VAL A 82 0.19 15.70 1.77
C VAL A 82 0.21 16.23 0.36
N THR A 83 -0.28 15.46 -0.61
CA THR A 83 -0.17 15.81 -2.02
C THR A 83 -1.17 16.89 -2.44
N GLY A 84 -2.41 16.85 -1.94
CA GLY A 84 -3.40 17.90 -2.15
C GLY A 84 -2.94 19.24 -1.60
N ARG A 85 -2.31 19.23 -0.41
CA ARG A 85 -1.77 20.44 0.24
C ARG A 85 -0.53 20.97 -0.48
N LEU A 86 0.35 20.11 -0.96
CA LEU A 86 1.52 20.48 -1.78
C LEU A 86 1.12 21.02 -3.15
N VAL A 87 0.15 20.39 -3.83
CA VAL A 87 -0.36 20.84 -5.12
C VAL A 87 -1.07 22.19 -4.97
N GLN A 88 -1.90 22.36 -3.93
CA GLN A 88 -2.45 23.68 -3.59
C GLN A 88 -1.33 24.69 -3.29
N TRP A 89 -0.31 24.32 -2.52
CA TRP A 89 0.79 25.23 -2.24
C TRP A 89 1.56 25.64 -3.50
N ILE A 90 1.79 24.72 -4.44
CA ILE A 90 2.46 25.00 -5.71
C ILE A 90 1.59 25.85 -6.64
N LEU A 91 0.28 25.59 -6.72
CA LEU A 91 -0.62 26.29 -7.63
C LEU A 91 -1.10 27.65 -7.10
N THR A 92 -1.23 27.79 -5.79
CA THR A 92 -1.78 29.00 -5.15
C THR A 92 -0.77 29.78 -4.30
N GLY A 93 0.44 29.25 -4.06
CA GLY A 93 1.47 29.88 -3.21
C GLY A 93 1.16 29.89 -1.71
N GLU A 94 -0.08 29.60 -1.31
CA GLU A 94 -0.51 29.61 0.09
C GLU A 94 -0.85 28.20 0.59
N ALA A 95 -0.20 27.81 1.70
CA ALA A 95 -0.54 26.62 2.44
C ALA A 95 -1.73 26.95 3.35
N LYS A 96 -2.94 26.93 2.82
CA LYS A 96 -4.12 27.21 3.62
C LYS A 96 -4.28 26.12 4.69
N ARG A 97 -4.09 26.53 5.94
CA ARG A 97 -4.29 25.73 7.15
C ARG A 97 -5.77 25.85 7.48
N ASP A 98 -6.56 24.82 7.16
CA ASP A 98 -7.93 24.74 7.67
C ASP A 98 -7.84 24.54 9.19
N THR A 99 -8.16 25.58 9.94
CA THR A 99 -8.57 25.54 11.35
C THR A 99 -9.90 24.84 11.50
#